data_AF-A0A163IYP0-F1
#
_entry.id   AF-A0A163IYP0-F1
#
_cell.length_a   1.000
_cell.length_b   1.000
_cell.length_c   1.000
_cell.angle_alpha   90.00
_cell.angle_beta   90.00
_cell.angle_gamma   90.00
#
_symmetry.space_group_name_H-M   'P 1'
#
loop_
_entity.id
_entity.type
_entity.pdbx_description
1 polymer ?
#
loop_
_entity_poly.entity_id
_entity_poly.type
_entity_poly.pdbx_seq_one_letter_code
_entity_poly.pdbx_strand_id
1 'polypeptide(L)' 'MTQNMLSYTGGVVGFLILILDLVVLFEVIKSNRTVSGKLGWSLLVFFFPIVGLIIYFLFGKRELHNSPAYTPIGA' A
#
# COMPACT_ATOMS: atom_id res chain seq x y z
N MET A 1 13.63 -17.95 33.51
CA MET A 1 12.29 -17.34 33.71
C MET A 1 12.11 -16.18 32.73
N THR A 2 12.12 -16.43 31.41
CA THR A 2 12.11 -15.37 30.37
C THR A 2 11.43 -15.82 29.07
N GLN A 3 10.32 -16.56 29.14
CA GLN A 3 9.70 -17.16 27.94
C GLN A 3 8.40 -16.50 27.47
N ASN A 4 8.02 -15.33 28.02
CA ASN A 4 6.64 -14.85 27.92
C ASN A 4 6.51 -13.45 27.27
N MET A 5 7.62 -12.78 26.92
CA MET A 5 7.60 -11.41 26.39
C MET A 5 7.69 -11.31 24.87
N LEU A 6 8.05 -12.40 24.18
CA LEU A 6 8.18 -12.43 22.71
C LEU A 6 6.83 -12.69 22.00
N SER A 7 5.83 -13.23 22.71
CA SER A 7 4.57 -13.69 22.10
C SER A 7 3.58 -12.54 21.82
N TYR A 8 3.62 -11.47 22.62
CA TYR A 8 2.72 -10.31 22.44
C TYR A 8 3.14 -9.40 21.29
N THR A 9 4.42 -9.38 20.93
CA THR A 9 4.95 -8.52 19.86
C THR A 9 4.60 -9.01 18.46
N GLY A 10 4.52 -10.33 18.24
CA GLY A 10 4.21 -10.89 16.91
C GLY A 10 2.81 -10.52 16.41
N GLY A 11 1.80 -10.60 17.27
CA GLY A 11 0.41 -10.32 16.90
C GLY A 11 0.14 -8.84 16.58
N VAL A 12 0.72 -7.93 17.37
CA VAL A 12 0.55 -6.48 17.18
C VAL A 12 1.23 -6.02 15.88
N VAL A 13 2.44 -6.50 15.60
CA VAL A 13 3.15 -6.17 14.36
C VAL A 13 2.40 -6.69 13.14
N GLY A 14 1.91 -7.93 13.17
CA GLY A 14 1.08 -8.49 12.10
C GLY A 14 -0.20 -7.69 11.86
N PHE A 15 -0.85 -7.23 12.94
CA PHE A 15 -2.06 -6.41 12.85
C PHE A 15 -1.80 -5.03 12.22
N LEU A 16 -0.70 -4.38 12.59
CA LEU A 16 -0.28 -3.11 11.98
C LEU A 16 0.00 -3.26 10.49
N ILE A 17 0.69 -4.33 10.10
CA ILE A 17 0.96 -4.63 8.69
C ILE A 17 -0.35 -4.86 7.92
N LEU A 18 -1.32 -5.57 8.51
CA LEU A 18 -2.62 -5.81 7.90
C LEU A 18 -3.41 -4.50 7.69
N ILE A 19 -3.35 -3.57 8.64
CA ILE A 19 -3.93 -2.23 8.47
C ILE A 19 -3.25 -1.49 7.30
N LEU A 20 -1.91 -1.52 7.23
CA LEU A 20 -1.17 -0.87 6.15
C LEU A 20 -1.49 -1.48 4.77
N ASP A 21 -1.68 -2.79 4.70
CA ASP A 21 -2.11 -3.50 3.49
C ASP A 21 -3.46 -2.96 2.98
N LEU A 22 -4.44 -2.81 3.88
CA LEU A 22 -5.75 -2.22 3.55
C LEU A 22 -5.66 -0.78 3.08
N VAL A 23 -4.81 0.04 3.71
CA VAL A 23 -4.59 1.44 3.31
C VAL A 23 -4.09 1.51 1.87
N VAL A 24 -3.09 0.70 1.52
CA VAL A 24 -2.53 0.65 0.17
C VAL A 24 -3.55 0.10 -0.82
N LEU A 25 -4.33 -0.91 -0.45
CA LEU A 25 -5.40 -1.45 -1.28
C LEU A 25 -6.42 -0.36 -1.66
N PHE A 26 -6.91 0.41 -0.68
CA PHE A 26 -7.83 1.51 -0.93
C PHE A 26 -7.20 2.65 -1.75
N GLU A 27 -5.93 2.98 -1.49
CA GLU A 27 -5.18 3.99 -2.28
C GLU A 27 -5.06 3.57 -3.76
N VAL A 28 -4.73 2.30 -4.01
CA VAL A 28 -4.61 1.74 -5.36
C VAL A 28 -5.97 1.73 -6.07
N ILE A 29 -7.04 1.30 -5.40
CA ILE A 29 -8.41 1.31 -5.96
C ILE A 29 -8.84 2.73 -6.34
N LYS A 30 -8.59 3.71 -5.46
CA LYS A 30 -8.99 5.11 -5.66
C LYS A 30 -8.13 5.85 -6.69
N SER A 31 -6.92 5.38 -6.98
CA SER A 31 -6.03 6.00 -7.96
C SER A 31 -6.60 5.97 -9.38
N ASN A 32 -6.21 6.92 -10.24
CA ASN A 32 -6.65 6.96 -11.64
C ASN A 32 -5.81 6.05 -12.57
N ARG A 33 -5.17 5.01 -11.99
CA ARG A 33 -4.31 4.06 -12.72
C ARG A 33 -5.15 3.13 -13.61
N THR A 34 -4.53 2.60 -14.66
CA THR A 34 -5.13 1.53 -15.47
C THR A 34 -5.49 0.32 -14.60
N VAL A 35 -6.54 -0.41 -14.97
CA VAL A 35 -7.04 -1.57 -14.21
C VAL A 35 -5.93 -2.61 -13.98
N SER A 36 -5.06 -2.83 -14.96
CA SER A 36 -3.91 -3.73 -14.85
C SER A 36 -2.89 -3.27 -13.80
N GLY A 37 -2.62 -1.96 -13.72
CA GLY A 37 -1.76 -1.39 -12.69
C GLY A 37 -2.37 -1.52 -11.29
N LYS A 38 -3.68 -1.35 -11.16
CA LYS A 38 -4.38 -1.54 -9.88
C LYS A 38 -4.28 -2.98 -9.38
N LEU A 39 -4.57 -3.95 -10.26
CA LEU A 39 -4.46 -5.36 -9.91
C LEU A 39 -3.02 -5.75 -9.54
N GLY A 40 -2.03 -5.33 -10.33
CA GLY A 40 -0.63 -5.69 -10.08
C GLY A 40 -0.13 -5.20 -8.72
N TRP A 41 -0.42 -3.94 -8.35
CA TRP A 41 -0.03 -3.39 -7.06
C TRP A 41 -0.80 -4.01 -5.88
N SER A 42 -2.10 -4.28 -6.07
CA SER A 42 -2.93 -4.92 -5.06
C SER A 42 -2.47 -6.35 -4.75
N LEU A 43 -2.24 -7.19 -5.77
CA LEU A 43 -1.77 -8.56 -5.57
C LEU A 43 -0.38 -8.60 -4.91
N LEU A 44 0.53 -7.71 -5.30
CA LEU A 44 1.89 -7.69 -4.78
C LEU A 44 1.93 -7.36 -3.28
N VAL A 45 1.13 -6.39 -2.84
CA VAL A 45 1.05 -5.98 -1.42
C VAL A 45 0.31 -7.06 -0.61
N PHE A 46 -0.79 -7.60 -1.14
CA PHE A 46 -1.58 -8.64 -0.46
C PHE A 46 -0.81 -9.96 -0.22
N PHE A 47 -0.11 -10.48 -1.23
CA PHE A 47 0.63 -11.75 -1.10
C PHE A 47 1.95 -11.60 -0.33
N PHE A 48 2.56 -10.42 -0.37
CA PHE A 48 3.82 -10.14 0.30
C PHE A 48 3.68 -8.84 1.10
N PRO A 49 3.03 -8.85 2.26
CA PRO A 49 2.66 -7.60 2.93
C PRO A 49 3.87 -6.77 3.37
N ILE A 50 4.94 -7.40 3.88
CA ILE A 50 6.15 -6.66 4.28
C ILE A 50 6.93 -6.16 3.05
N VAL A 51 7.29 -7.07 2.14
CA VAL A 51 8.11 -6.75 0.97
C VAL A 51 7.36 -5.86 -0.01
N GLY A 52 6.07 -6.13 -0.18
CA GLY A 52 5.17 -5.39 -1.06
C GLY A 52 4.93 -3.97 -0.57
N LEU A 53 4.78 -3.73 0.74
CA LEU A 53 4.74 -2.38 1.29
C LEU A 53 6.04 -1.62 1.04
N ILE A 54 7.20 -2.26 1.18
CA ILE A 54 8.51 -1.64 0.89
C ILE A 54 8.62 -1.27 -0.60
N ILE A 55 8.28 -2.19 -1.50
CA ILE A 55 8.30 -1.93 -2.96
C ILE A 55 7.30 -0.85 -3.33
N TYR A 56 6.10 -0.87 -2.76
CA TYR A 56 5.08 0.16 -2.98
C TYR A 56 5.56 1.53 -2.47
N PHE A 57 6.22 1.58 -1.32
CA PHE A 57 6.73 2.83 -0.79
C PHE A 57 7.85 3.42 -1.67
N LEU A 58 8.74 2.59 -2.19
CA LEU A 58 9.86 3.02 -3.04
C LEU A 58 9.46 3.33 -4.48
N PHE A 59 8.57 2.52 -5.08
CA PHE A 59 8.26 2.55 -6.51
C PHE A 59 6.79 2.86 -6.83
N GLY A 60 5.94 3.06 -5.82
CA GLY A 60 4.51 3.23 -6.00
C GLY A 60 4.08 4.54 -6.67
N LYS A 61 5.01 5.45 -7.04
CA LYS A 61 4.78 6.70 -7.81
C LYS A 61 3.40 7.33 -7.54
N ARG A 62 3.17 7.68 -6.27
CA ARG A 62 1.90 8.20 -5.71
C ARG A 62 1.50 9.52 -6.38
N GLU A 63 2.50 10.35 -6.67
CA GLU A 63 2.37 11.73 -7.12
C GLU A 63 1.99 11.86 -8.61
N LEU A 64 2.40 10.91 -9.45
CA LEU A 64 2.15 10.93 -10.90
C LEU A 64 0.74 10.45 -11.31
N HIS A 65 0.05 9.73 -10.42
CA HIS A 65 -1.26 9.14 -10.74
C HIS A 65 -2.42 9.79 -9.98
N ASN A 66 -2.12 10.71 -9.07
CA ASN A 66 -3.10 11.53 -8.35
C ASN A 66 -3.17 12.96 -8.86
N SER A 67 -2.48 13.28 -9.97
CA SER A 67 -2.60 14.60 -10.59
C SER A 67 -4.06 14.83 -10.99
N PRO A 68 -4.73 15.85 -10.42
CA PRO A 68 -6.00 16.30 -10.98
C PRO A 68 -5.71 16.68 -12.43
N ALA A 69 -6.54 16.23 -13.37
CA ALA A 69 -6.51 16.74 -14.74
C ALA A 69 -6.99 18.20 -14.74
N TYR A 70 -6.20 19.10 -14.14
CA TYR A 70 -6.42 20.52 -14.17
C TYR A 70 -5.73 21.07 -15.41
N THR A 71 -6.48 21.12 -16.50
CA THR A 71 -6.16 21.98 -17.64
C THR A 71 -6.83 23.33 -17.37
N PRO A 72 -6.07 24.41 -17.09
CA PRO A 72 -6.66 25.74 -17.04
C PRO A 72 -7.24 26.05 -18.42
N ILE A 73 -8.56 26.22 -18.49
CA ILE A 73 -9.28 26.54 -19.72
C ILE A 73 -9.07 28.03 -19.97
N GLY A 74 -7.98 28.40 -20.67
CA GLY A 74 -7.73 29.81 -21.04
C GLY A 74 -6.28 30.26 -21.17
N ALA A 75 -5.33 29.39 -21.53
CA ALA A 75 -3.97 29.80 -21.94
C ALA A 75 -3.81 29.72 -23.46
#